data_AF-A0A927MUR6-F1
#
_entry.id   AF-A0A927MUR6-F1
#
_cell.length_a   1.000
_cell.length_b   1.000
_cell.length_c   1.000
_cell.angle_alpha   90.00
_cell.angle_beta   90.00
_cell.angle_gamma   90.00
#
_symmetry.space_group_name_H-M   'P 1'
#
loop_
_entity.id
_entity.type
_entity.pdbx_description
1 polymer ?
#
loop_
_entity_poly.entity_id
_entity_poly.type
_entity_poly.pdbx_seq_one_letter_code
_entity_poly.pdbx_strand_id
1 'polypeptide(L)'
;MPTAVLVDYIDAHRDRFGVEPICEVLSSGGTKIAPSTYYAAKTRPASARAIRDAELVPVMNRSFRGPWMPVETAGGPASSQVSSM
;
A
#
# COMPACT_ATOMS: atom_id res chain seq x y z
N MET A 1 0.30 -9.25 -2.17
CA MET A 1 -0.70 -8.15 -2.18
C MET A 1 -1.12 -7.86 -0.75
N PRO A 2 -1.27 -6.59 -0.34
CA PRO A 2 -1.75 -6.25 1.00
C PRO A 2 -3.19 -6.74 1.22
N THR A 3 -3.48 -7.23 2.43
CA THR A 3 -4.84 -7.72 2.77
C THR A 3 -5.90 -6.65 2.62
N ALA A 4 -5.58 -5.38 2.92
CA ALA A 4 -6.49 -4.25 2.75
C ALA A 4 -6.99 -4.12 1.30
N VAL A 5 -6.09 -4.22 0.31
CA VAL A 5 -6.44 -4.15 -1.11
C VAL A 5 -7.38 -5.28 -1.51
N LEU A 6 -7.18 -6.49 -0.97
CA LEU A 6 -8.06 -7.62 -1.24
C LEU A 6 -9.44 -7.44 -0.59
N VAL A 7 -9.48 -6.89 0.62
CA VAL A 7 -10.75 -6.60 1.31
C VAL A 7 -11.54 -5.54 0.55
N ASP A 8 -10.90 -4.46 0.08
CA ASP A 8 -11.54 -3.41 -0.71
C ASP A 8 -12.09 -3.97 -2.03
N TYR A 9 -11.30 -4.82 -2.71
CA TYR A 9 -11.74 -5.48 -3.94
C TYR A 9 -12.95 -6.39 -3.71
N ILE A 10 -12.93 -7.20 -2.64
CA ILE A 10 -14.06 -8.07 -2.28
C ILE A 10 -15.28 -7.22 -1.92
N ASP A 11 -15.12 -6.14 -1.17
CA ASP A 11 -16.22 -5.24 -0.78
C ASP A 11 -16.88 -4.58 -2.00
N ALA A 12 -16.10 -4.19 -3.02
CA ALA A 12 -16.64 -3.60 -4.24
C ALA A 12 -17.46 -4.57 -5.10
N HIS A 13 -17.27 -5.89 -4.94
CA HIS A 13 -17.82 -6.91 -5.84
C HIS A 13 -18.74 -7.93 -5.15
N ARG A 14 -18.80 -7.93 -3.81
CA ARG A 14 -19.58 -8.90 -3.02
C ARG A 14 -21.08 -8.88 -3.31
N ASP A 15 -21.65 -7.74 -3.69
CA ASP A 15 -23.08 -7.63 -3.98
C ASP A 15 -23.46 -8.32 -5.30
N ARG A 16 -22.51 -8.41 -6.24
CA ARG A 16 -22.72 -9.03 -7.55
C ARG A 16 -22.37 -10.52 -7.56
N PHE A 17 -21.30 -10.92 -6.87
CA PHE A 17 -20.76 -12.29 -6.96
C PHE A 17 -20.75 -13.06 -5.63
N GLY A 18 -20.96 -12.39 -4.50
CA GLY A 18 -20.75 -12.97 -3.18
C GLY A 18 -19.26 -13.04 -2.79
N VAL A 19 -18.99 -13.16 -1.49
CA VAL A 19 -17.61 -13.17 -0.94
C VAL A 19 -16.88 -14.47 -1.28
N GLU A 20 -17.57 -15.60 -1.13
CA GLU A 20 -16.98 -16.93 -1.23
C GLU A 20 -16.49 -17.27 -2.65
N PRO A 21 -17.27 -16.99 -3.73
CA PRO A 21 -16.80 -17.18 -5.10
C PRO A 21 -15.60 -16.29 -5.45
N ILE A 22 -15.55 -15.05 -4.95
CA ILE A 22 -14.42 -14.15 -5.17
C ILE A 22 -13.15 -14.70 -4.51
N CYS A 23 -13.25 -15.15 -3.24
CA CYS A 23 -12.13 -15.74 -2.53
C CYS A 23 -11.57 -16.99 -3.22
N GLU A 24 -12.44 -17.81 -3.82
CA GLU A 24 -12.05 -19.01 -4.57
C GLU A 24 -11.25 -18.65 -5.82
N VAL A 25 -11.73 -17.70 -6.63
CA VAL A 25 -11.04 -17.23 -7.85
C VAL A 25 -9.71 -16.55 -7.53
N LEU A 26 -9.65 -15.74 -6.47
CA LEU A 26 -8.40 -15.12 -6.03
C LEU A 26 -7.39 -16.19 -5.59
N SER A 27 -7.86 -17.22 -4.88
CA SER A 27 -7.00 -18.31 -4.41
C SER A 27 -6.47 -19.17 -5.56
N SER A 28 -7.28 -19.45 -6.60
CA SER A 28 -6.82 -20.17 -7.80
C SER A 28 -5.82 -19.36 -8.62
N GLY A 29 -5.96 -18.03 -8.64
CA GLY A 29 -5.00 -17.09 -9.23
C GLY A 29 -3.73 -16.84 -8.41
N GLY A 30 -3.49 -17.61 -7.33
CA GLY A 30 -2.28 -17.52 -6.50
C GLY A 30 -2.35 -16.50 -5.37
N THR A 31 -3.48 -15.81 -5.18
CA THR A 31 -3.69 -14.85 -4.10
C THR A 31 -4.60 -15.44 -3.02
N LYS A 32 -3.99 -16.09 -2.03
CA LYS A 32 -4.73 -16.80 -0.97
C LYS A 32 -5.41 -15.83 0.00
N ILE A 33 -6.73 -15.78 -0.04
CA ILE A 33 -7.57 -15.11 0.96
C ILE A 33 -8.77 -15.99 1.28
N ALA A 34 -8.98 -16.28 2.57
CA ALA A 34 -10.13 -17.06 3.01
C ALA A 34 -11.31 -16.14 3.37
N PRO A 35 -12.57 -16.59 3.21
CA PRO A 35 -13.76 -15.83 3.62
C PRO A 35 -13.70 -15.39 5.10
N SER A 36 -13.23 -16.28 5.98
CA SER A 36 -13.05 -15.98 7.41
C SER A 36 -12.02 -14.86 7.65
N THR A 37 -10.97 -14.79 6.83
CA THR A 37 -9.97 -13.70 6.88
C THR A 37 -10.59 -12.38 6.44
N TYR A 38 -11.42 -12.38 5.39
CA TYR A 38 -12.14 -11.20 4.95
C TYR A 38 -13.08 -10.66 6.04
N TYR A 39 -13.94 -11.50 6.62
CA TYR A 39 -14.84 -11.05 7.69
C TYR A 39 -14.09 -10.62 8.95
N ALA A 40 -12.99 -11.28 9.28
CA ALA A 40 -12.12 -10.87 10.38
C ALA A 40 -11.47 -9.51 10.11
N ALA A 41 -11.02 -9.25 8.88
CA ALA A 41 -10.45 -7.96 8.51
C ALA A 41 -11.49 -6.83 8.62
N LYS A 42 -12.75 -7.10 8.26
CA LYS A 42 -13.84 -6.10 8.33
C LYS A 42 -14.31 -5.78 9.74
N THR A 43 -14.22 -6.75 10.66
CA THR A 43 -14.68 -6.60 12.06
C THR A 43 -13.58 -6.14 13.00
N ARG A 44 -12.31 -6.32 12.63
CA ARG A 44 -11.19 -5.95 13.50
C ARG A 44 -11.10 -4.43 13.63
N PRO A 45 -11.17 -3.87 14.84
CA PRO A 45 -10.78 -2.49 15.05
C PRO A 45 -9.30 -2.32 14.70
N ALA A 46 -8.92 -1.10 14.32
CA ALA A 46 -7.52 -0.77 14.10
C ALA A 46 -6.71 -1.15 15.34
N SER A 47 -5.65 -1.95 15.15
CA SER A 47 -4.80 -2.34 16.27
C SER A 47 -4.14 -1.11 16.88
N ALA A 48 -3.78 -1.17 18.17
CA ALA A 48 -3.08 -0.07 18.85
C ALA A 48 -1.78 0.34 18.13
N ARG A 49 -1.11 -0.60 17.43
CA ARG A 49 0.03 -0.30 16.57
C ARG A 49 -0.39 0.47 15.32
N ALA A 50 -1.43 0.02 14.61
CA ALA A 50 -1.92 0.70 13.41
C ALA A 50 -2.38 2.14 13.70
N ILE A 51 -3.01 2.37 14.86
CA ILE A 51 -3.39 3.72 15.31
C ILE A 51 -2.13 4.57 15.53
N ARG A 52 -1.17 4.06 16.31
CA ARG A 52 0.10 4.77 16.57
C ARG A 52 0.88 5.02 15.28
N ASP A 53 0.92 4.05 14.37
CA ASP A 53 1.63 4.19 13.10
C ASP A 53 0.97 5.25 12.23
N ALA A 54 -0.36 5.32 12.18
CA ALA A 54 -1.07 6.40 11.48
C ALA A 54 -0.74 7.79 12.04
N GLU A 55 -0.55 7.92 13.36
CA GLU A 55 -0.09 9.15 14.01
C GLU A 55 1.40 9.45 13.72
N LEU A 56 2.24 8.42 13.60
CA LEU A 56 3.68 8.55 13.38
C LEU A 56 4.07 8.77 11.91
N VAL A 57 3.30 8.28 10.95
CA VAL A 57 3.51 8.47 9.50
C VAL A 57 3.75 9.94 9.10
N PRO A 58 2.96 10.94 9.55
CA PRO A 58 3.22 12.33 9.20
C PRO A 58 4.54 12.86 9.80
N VAL A 59 4.91 12.42 11.01
CA VAL A 59 6.19 12.78 11.65
C VAL A 59 7.36 12.16 10.89
N MET A 60 7.23 10.89 10.51
CA MET A 60 8.20 10.16 9.71
C MET A 60 8.41 10.80 8.34
N ASN A 61 7.32 11.16 7.65
CA ASN A 61 7.36 11.87 6.38
C ASN A 61 8.03 13.24 6.48
N ARG A 62 7.81 13.96 7.58
CA ARG A 62 8.49 15.24 7.85
C ARG A 62 9.99 15.05 8.03
N SER A 63 10.42 14.01 8.75
CA SER A 63 11.84 13.70 8.98
C SER A 63 12.55 13.26 7.71
N PHE A 64 11.92 12.42 6.89
CA PHE A 64 12.47 11.96 5.61
C PHE A 64 12.63 13.07 4.58
N ARG A 65 11.82 14.13 4.66
CA ARG A 65 11.96 15.33 3.81
C ARG A 65 12.90 16.39 4.43
N GLY A 66 13.54 16.08 5.55
CA GLY A 66 14.43 16.97 6.29
C GLY A 66 15.93 16.81 5.95
N PRO A 67 16.82 17.45 6.72
CA PRO A 67 18.28 17.51 6.47
C PRO A 67 19.00 16.16 6.48
N TRP A 68 18.29 15.09 6.85
CA TRP A 68 18.80 13.71 6.92
C TRP A 68 18.84 13.01 5.55
N MET A 69 18.39 13.65 4.48
CA MET A 69 18.64 13.25 3.09
C MET A 69 19.93 13.90 2.60
N PRO A 70 21.08 13.21 2.58
CA PRO A 70 22.28 13.75 1.96
C PRO A 70 22.08 13.75 0.44
N VAL A 71 22.41 14.88 -0.19
CA VAL A 71 22.52 15.02 -1.64
C VAL A 71 23.43 13.92 -2.23
N GLU A 72 23.04 13.40 -3.39
CA GLU A 72 23.67 12.31 -4.13
C GLU A 72 25.20 12.37 -4.23
N THR A 73 25.75 11.15 -4.21
CA THR A 73 27.01 10.68 -4.75
C THR A 73 27.54 11.55 -5.90
N ALA A 74 28.77 12.04 -5.75
CA ALA A 74 29.55 12.56 -6.87
C ALA A 74 29.70 11.49 -7.96
N GLY A 75 29.13 11.76 -9.14
CA GLY A 75 29.29 10.94 -10.34
C GLY A 75 28.37 11.42 -11.47
N GLY A 76 28.83 12.42 -12.22
CA GLY A 76 28.12 12.98 -13.39
C GLY A 76 27.89 11.96 -14.54
N PRO A 77 27.31 12.40 -15.67
CA PRO A 77 28.18 13.11 -16.61
C PRO A 77 27.59 14.40 -17.22
N ALA A 78 28.54 15.19 -17.71
CA ALA A 78 28.35 16.39 -18.49
C ALA A 78 27.46 16.16 -19.74
N SER A 79 26.59 17.13 -20.01
CA SER A 79 26.05 17.48 -21.34
C SER A 79 25.56 18.93 -21.20
N SER A 80 26.44 19.93 -21.33
CA SER A 80 26.90 20.51 -22.59
C SER A 80 25.74 20.99 -23.48
N GLN A 81 25.39 22.27 -23.30
CA GLN A 81 24.95 23.28 -24.27
C GLN A 81 23.97 22.93 -25.40
N VAL A 82 22.87 23.70 -25.45
CA VAL A 82 22.28 24.33 -26.66
C VAL A 82 21.67 25.67 -26.18
N SER A 83 22.37 26.81 -26.19
CA SER A 83 22.64 27.77 -27.27
C SER A 83 21.44 28.19 -28.15
N SER A 84 21.12 29.48 -28.03
CA SER A 84 20.49 30.42 -28.97
C SER A 84 18.97 30.33 -29.19
N MET A 85 18.21 31.43 -29.07
CA MET A 85 18.16 32.67 -29.88
C MET A 85 17.74 32.40 -31.33
#